data_AF-A0A813L9K3-F1
#
_entry.id   AF-A0A813L9K3-F1
#
_cell.length_a   1.000
_cell.length_b   1.000
_cell.length_c   1.000
_cell.angle_alpha   90.00
_cell.angle_beta   90.00
_cell.angle_gamma   90.00
#
_symmetry.space_group_name_H-M   'P 1'
#
loop_
_entity.id
_entity.type
_entity.pdbx_description
1 polymer ?
#
loop_
_entity_poly.entity_id
_entity_poly.type
_entity_poly.pdbx_seq_one_letter_code
_entity_poly.pdbx_strand_id
1 'polypeptide(L)'
;MCKLGVDTRDGSFKHNASASELRRTVDWALEQLGTDYLDILVLNRGDPEVPLRESVEALAQLVAEGKGRHIGLSEFSAANVRLAASVAPICCLEMEWSLMSRDLEEQIVPTCRELGICIVAYSPLCRGLLTGAHQVVCLNSCFLKFRKV
;
A
#
# COMPACT_ATOMS: atom_id res chain seq x y z
N MET A 1 -5.05 9.38 3.83
CA MET A 1 -3.79 8.69 3.46
C MET A 1 -3.38 9.12 2.05
N CYS A 2 -2.10 9.41 1.82
CA CYS A 2 -1.56 9.74 0.51
C CYS A 2 -0.51 8.70 0.11
N LYS A 3 -0.62 8.15 -1.11
CA LYS A 3 0.32 7.15 -1.62
C LYS A 3 1.47 7.83 -2.35
N LEU A 4 2.69 7.37 -2.07
CA LEU A 4 3.96 7.89 -2.58
C LEU A 4 4.75 6.73 -3.22
N GLY A 5 5.83 7.04 -3.93
CA GLY A 5 6.74 6.01 -4.48
C GLY A 5 6.42 5.58 -5.91
N VAL A 6 5.62 6.36 -6.64
CA VAL A 6 5.31 6.14 -8.06
C VAL A 6 5.61 7.42 -8.83
N ASP A 7 6.32 7.29 -9.94
CA ASP A 7 6.55 8.35 -10.91
C ASP A 7 5.86 7.99 -12.23
N THR A 8 5.08 8.94 -12.76
CA THR A 8 4.37 8.82 -14.05
C THR A 8 4.62 9.99 -14.99
N ARG A 9 5.62 10.84 -14.71
CA ARG A 9 5.82 12.10 -15.46
C ARG A 9 6.25 11.88 -16.91
N ASP A 10 6.87 10.74 -17.21
CA ASP A 10 7.23 10.35 -18.58
C ASP A 10 6.11 9.54 -19.28
N GLY A 11 4.93 9.44 -18.67
CA GLY A 11 3.80 8.65 -19.16
C GLY A 11 3.90 7.16 -18.88
N SER A 12 5.00 6.67 -18.31
CA SER A 12 5.18 5.28 -17.89
C SER A 12 5.03 5.13 -16.38
N PHE A 13 4.58 3.96 -15.92
CA PHE A 13 4.50 3.68 -14.49
C PHE A 13 5.86 3.17 -13.98
N LYS A 14 6.48 3.91 -13.05
CA LYS A 14 7.75 3.52 -12.43
C LYS A 14 7.67 3.62 -10.92
N HIS A 15 8.30 2.67 -10.23
CA HIS A 15 8.60 2.83 -8.81
C HIS A 15 9.75 3.83 -8.67
N ASN A 16 9.58 4.79 -7.76
CA ASN A 16 10.61 5.75 -7.41
C ASN A 16 10.44 6.12 -5.93
N ALA A 17 11.13 5.40 -5.05
CA ALA A 17 11.07 5.60 -3.61
C ALA A 17 12.25 6.41 -3.06
N SER A 18 12.95 7.16 -3.92
CA SER A 18 14.05 8.04 -3.52
C SER A 18 13.55 9.17 -2.61
N ALA A 19 14.38 9.61 -1.68
CA ALA A 19 14.02 10.66 -0.72
C ALA A 19 13.57 11.97 -1.40
N SER A 20 14.22 12.33 -2.51
CA SER A 20 13.88 13.54 -3.28
C SER A 20 12.51 13.43 -3.94
N GLU A 21 12.17 12.27 -4.51
CA GLU A 21 10.87 12.07 -5.14
C GLU A 21 9.76 12.00 -4.10
N LEU A 22 9.95 11.29 -2.99
CA LEU A 22 8.97 11.22 -1.90
C LEU A 22 8.64 12.61 -1.36
N ARG A 23 9.65 13.45 -1.12
CA ARG A 23 9.45 14.85 -0.70
C ARG A 23 8.67 15.64 -1.74
N ARG A 24 9.07 15.54 -3.01
CA ARG A 24 8.41 16.24 -4.12
C ARG A 24 6.92 15.88 -4.20
N THR A 25 6.59 14.59 -4.09
CA THR A 25 5.19 14.13 -4.12
C THR A 25 4.40 14.66 -2.92
N VAL A 26 5.00 14.68 -1.73
CA VAL A 26 4.35 15.25 -0.53
C VAL A 26 4.09 16.75 -0.70
N ASP A 27 5.08 17.51 -1.13
CA ASP A 27 4.95 18.96 -1.33
C ASP A 27 3.86 19.28 -2.35
N TRP A 28 3.84 18.55 -3.46
CA TRP A 28 2.77 18.66 -4.46
C TRP A 28 1.40 18.30 -3.88
N ALA A 29 1.30 17.21 -3.12
CA ALA A 29 0.03 16.77 -2.55
C ALA A 29 -0.53 17.78 -1.54
N LEU A 30 0.32 18.38 -0.70
CA LEU A 30 -0.06 19.44 0.24
C LEU A 30 -0.62 20.66 -0.49
N GLU A 31 0.05 21.11 -1.56
CA GLU A 31 -0.41 22.21 -2.40
C GLU A 31 -1.77 21.91 -3.04
N GLN A 32 -1.93 20.74 -3.66
CA GLN A 32 -3.17 20.36 -4.34
C GLN A 32 -4.36 20.19 -3.39
N LEU A 33 -4.10 19.71 -2.17
CA LEU A 33 -5.14 19.51 -1.18
C LEU A 33 -5.42 20.76 -0.34
N GLY A 34 -4.58 21.80 -0.43
CA GLY A 34 -4.72 23.03 0.36
C GLY A 34 -4.61 22.79 1.86
N THR A 35 -3.70 21.89 2.28
CA THR A 35 -3.47 21.52 3.69
C THR A 35 -1.97 21.55 4.00
N ASP A 36 -1.63 21.73 5.26
CA ASP A 36 -0.25 21.80 5.73
C ASP A 36 0.32 20.44 6.15
N TYR A 37 -0.55 19.42 6.28
CA TYR A 37 -0.15 18.07 6.66
C TYR A 37 -1.02 16.98 6.02
N LEU A 38 -0.45 15.77 5.95
CA LEU A 38 -1.11 14.53 5.57
C LEU A 38 -1.16 13.58 6.77
N ASP A 39 -2.31 12.98 7.07
CA ASP A 39 -2.40 12.07 8.22
C ASP A 39 -1.50 10.84 8.09
N ILE A 40 -1.45 10.24 6.90
CA ILE A 40 -0.67 9.02 6.66
C ILE A 40 0.05 9.13 5.32
N LEU A 41 1.38 9.05 5.36
CA LEU A 41 2.25 8.91 4.19
C LEU A 41 2.44 7.42 3.91
N VAL A 42 1.94 6.93 2.78
CA VAL A 42 1.97 5.51 2.44
C VAL A 42 2.96 5.24 1.33
N LEU A 43 4.00 4.44 1.61
CA LEU A 43 4.92 3.97 0.59
C LEU A 43 4.24 2.90 -0.27
N ASN A 44 4.08 3.15 -1.56
CA ASN A 44 3.43 2.24 -2.49
C ASN A 44 4.42 1.28 -3.16
N ARG A 45 4.49 0.04 -2.65
CA ARG A 45 5.45 -1.00 -3.06
C ARG A 45 6.91 -0.57 -2.84
N GLY A 46 7.82 -1.54 -2.86
CA GLY A 46 9.26 -1.27 -2.82
C GLY A 46 9.77 -0.78 -4.17
N ASP A 47 10.87 -0.04 -4.14
CA ASP A 47 11.67 0.31 -5.30
C ASP A 47 12.90 -0.62 -5.35
N PRO A 48 13.14 -1.36 -6.45
CA PRO A 48 14.31 -2.22 -6.57
C PRO A 48 15.65 -1.45 -6.50
N GLU A 49 15.67 -0.19 -6.91
CA GLU A 49 16.89 0.62 -7.01
C GLU A 49 17.17 1.43 -5.74
N VAL A 50 16.20 1.54 -4.83
CA VAL A 50 16.33 2.30 -3.58
C VAL A 50 16.15 1.37 -2.38
N PRO A 51 17.15 1.26 -1.48
CA PRO A 51 17.02 0.46 -0.27
C PRO A 51 15.81 0.90 0.56
N LEU A 52 14.96 -0.05 0.97
CA LEU A 52 13.75 0.23 1.75
C LEU A 52 14.02 1.09 3.00
N ARG A 53 15.16 0.86 3.68
CA ARG A 53 15.57 1.64 4.85
C ARG A 53 15.66 3.13 4.52
N GLU A 54 16.30 3.49 3.40
CA GLU A 54 16.46 4.88 2.97
C GLU A 54 15.10 5.54 2.72
N SER A 55 14.19 4.84 2.05
CA SER A 55 12.83 5.33 1.82
C SER A 55 12.06 5.54 3.13
N VAL A 56 12.15 4.62 4.10
CA VAL A 56 11.45 4.76 5.38
C VAL A 56 12.07 5.87 6.24
N GLU A 57 13.40 6.04 6.21
CA GLU A 57 14.09 7.16 6.87
C GLU A 57 13.65 8.51 6.28
N ALA A 58 13.51 8.60 4.95
CA ALA A 58 12.98 9.79 4.29
C ALA A 58 11.53 10.10 4.71
N LEU A 59 10.67 9.10 4.84
CA LEU A 59 9.31 9.27 5.34
C LEU A 59 9.29 9.72 6.80
N ALA A 60 10.15 9.15 7.65
CA ALA A 60 10.30 9.54 9.04
C ALA A 60 10.74 11.00 9.17
N GLN A 61 11.65 11.45 8.31
CA GLN A 61 12.06 12.85 8.24
C GLN A 61 10.91 13.78 7.85
N LEU A 62 10.07 13.40 6.87
CA LEU A 62 8.89 14.17 6.49
C LEU A 62 7.83 14.24 7.61
N VAL A 63 7.71 13.18 8.42
CA VAL A 63 6.88 13.18 9.63
C VAL A 63 7.47 14.11 10.69
N ALA A 64 8.79 14.08 10.91
CA ALA A 64 9.46 14.96 11.86
C ALA A 64 9.33 16.44 11.48
N GLU A 65 9.25 16.75 10.19
CA GLU A 65 8.98 18.09 9.67
C GLU A 65 7.51 18.53 9.76
N GLY A 66 6.61 17.66 10.23
CA GLY A 66 5.18 17.94 10.38
C GLY A 66 4.35 17.80 9.10
N LYS A 67 4.97 17.42 7.97
CA LYS A 67 4.27 17.22 6.68
C LYS A 67 3.44 15.94 6.67
N GLY A 68 3.82 14.96 7.49
CA GLY A 68 3.09 13.73 7.74
C GLY A 68 2.86 13.50 9.23
N ARG A 69 1.82 12.75 9.62
CA ARG A 69 1.64 12.31 11.03
C ARG A 69 2.05 10.86 11.27
N HIS A 70 1.78 9.98 10.31
CA HIS A 70 2.07 8.56 10.40
C HIS A 70 2.62 8.00 9.08
N ILE A 71 3.27 6.84 9.18
CA ILE A 71 3.81 6.10 8.04
C ILE A 71 2.98 4.83 7.84
N GLY A 72 2.55 4.61 6.61
CA GLY A 72 1.96 3.34 6.17
C GLY A 72 2.76 2.71 5.04
N LEU A 73 2.51 1.44 4.79
CA LEU A 73 3.10 0.67 3.71
C LEU A 73 1.99 0.07 2.85
N SER A 74 2.29 -0.27 1.61
CA SER A 74 1.37 -0.99 0.71
C SER A 74 2.14 -2.06 -0.04
N GLU A 75 1.63 -3.30 0.00
CA GLU A 75 2.14 -4.42 -0.79
C GLU A 75 3.59 -4.84 -0.46
N PHE A 76 3.88 -4.98 0.84
CA PHE A 76 5.18 -5.43 1.33
C PHE A 76 5.13 -6.83 1.96
N SER A 77 6.23 -7.57 1.84
CA SER A 77 6.42 -8.87 2.51
C SER A 77 6.58 -8.71 4.02
N ALA A 78 6.33 -9.78 4.77
CA ALA A 78 6.48 -9.79 6.23
C ALA A 78 7.90 -9.37 6.68
N ALA A 79 8.94 -9.81 5.96
CA ALA A 79 10.32 -9.43 6.23
C ALA A 79 10.55 -7.92 6.04
N ASN A 80 10.02 -7.35 4.96
CA ASN A 80 10.15 -5.92 4.69
C ASN A 80 9.34 -5.07 5.68
N VAL A 81 8.18 -5.54 6.12
CA VAL A 81 7.38 -4.87 7.17
C VAL A 81 8.18 -4.80 8.48
N ARG A 82 8.83 -5.89 8.89
CA ARG A 82 9.70 -5.91 10.08
C ARG A 82 10.90 -4.97 9.92
N LEU A 83 11.53 -4.96 8.75
CA LEU A 83 12.62 -4.04 8.45
C LEU A 83 12.16 -2.59 8.57
N ALA A 84 11.03 -2.23 7.95
CA ALA A 84 10.47 -0.88 8.04
C ALA A 84 10.11 -0.48 9.49
N ALA A 85 9.48 -1.39 10.24
CA ALA A 85 9.15 -1.16 11.65
C ALA A 85 10.38 -1.00 12.55
N SER A 86 11.54 -1.55 12.17
CA SER A 86 12.81 -1.31 12.87
C SER A 86 13.40 0.08 12.62
N VAL A 87 12.94 0.78 11.59
CA VAL A 87 13.39 2.13 11.21
C VAL A 87 12.48 3.19 11.81
N ALA A 88 11.17 3.05 11.67
CA ALA A 88 10.18 4.00 12.15
C ALA A 88 8.85 3.30 12.50
N PRO A 89 8.00 3.90 13.37
CA PRO A 89 6.67 3.37 13.65
C PRO A 89 5.81 3.31 12.39
N ILE A 90 5.33 2.10 12.05
CA ILE A 90 4.42 1.87 10.93
C ILE A 90 3.01 1.72 11.50
N CYS A 91 2.07 2.56 11.09
CA CYS A 91 0.69 2.51 11.61
C CYS A 91 -0.18 1.49 10.86
N CYS A 92 0.06 1.30 9.56
CA CYS A 92 -0.74 0.40 8.75
C CYS A 92 0.01 -0.23 7.58
N LEU A 93 -0.50 -1.37 7.12
CA LEU A 93 -0.11 -2.05 5.89
C LEU A 93 -1.36 -2.28 5.03
N GLU A 94 -1.34 -1.77 3.80
CA GLU A 94 -2.38 -2.01 2.81
C GLU A 94 -2.05 -3.27 1.99
N MET A 95 -2.98 -4.23 1.92
CA MET A 95 -2.83 -5.49 1.19
C MET A 95 -4.14 -5.90 0.51
N GLU A 96 -4.07 -6.69 -0.56
CA GLU A 96 -5.26 -7.36 -1.09
C GLU A 96 -5.75 -8.40 -0.09
N TRP A 97 -6.95 -8.23 0.47
CA TRP A 97 -7.54 -9.23 1.36
C TRP A 97 -9.03 -9.36 1.10
N SER A 98 -9.48 -10.55 0.75
CA SER A 98 -10.87 -10.86 0.45
C SER A 98 -11.16 -12.34 0.67
N LEU A 99 -12.41 -12.78 0.49
CA LEU A 99 -12.73 -14.21 0.53
C LEU A 99 -12.00 -15.03 -0.55
N MET A 100 -11.55 -14.38 -1.63
CA MET A 100 -10.86 -15.03 -2.76
C MET A 100 -9.33 -14.88 -2.71
N SER A 101 -8.80 -13.98 -1.88
CA SER A 101 -7.37 -13.73 -1.72
C SER A 101 -7.02 -13.69 -0.24
N ARG A 102 -6.40 -14.77 0.24
CA ARG A 102 -6.15 -15.03 1.67
C ARG A 102 -4.69 -15.42 1.96
N ASP A 103 -3.80 -15.38 0.96
CA ASP A 103 -2.41 -15.79 1.09
C ASP A 103 -1.66 -15.01 2.19
N LEU A 104 -2.05 -13.75 2.42
CA LEU A 104 -1.47 -12.91 3.46
C LEU A 104 -1.72 -13.43 4.89
N GLU A 105 -2.69 -14.33 5.10
CA GLU A 105 -3.02 -14.88 6.43
C GLU A 105 -1.91 -15.77 6.98
N GLU A 106 -1.06 -16.34 6.11
CA GLU A 106 0.05 -17.19 6.53
C GLU A 106 1.15 -16.40 7.23
N GLN A 107 1.52 -15.22 6.71
CA GLN A 107 2.71 -14.49 7.16
C GLN A 107 2.46 -13.03 7.53
N ILE A 108 1.59 -12.34 6.78
CA ILE A 108 1.34 -10.90 6.98
C ILE A 108 0.44 -10.67 8.19
N VAL A 109 -0.70 -11.37 8.30
CA VAL A 109 -1.64 -11.19 9.43
C VAL A 109 -0.95 -11.43 10.78
N PRO A 110 -0.18 -12.53 10.98
CA PRO A 110 0.56 -12.74 12.22
C PRO A 110 1.60 -11.64 12.48
N THR A 111 2.35 -11.23 11.45
CA THR A 111 3.38 -10.19 11.58
C THR A 111 2.78 -8.83 11.95
N CYS A 112 1.70 -8.40 11.30
CA CYS A 112 1.01 -7.17 11.63
C CYS A 112 0.42 -7.21 13.04
N ARG A 113 -0.17 -8.36 13.45
CA ARG A 113 -0.67 -8.54 14.81
C ARG A 113 0.42 -8.44 15.86
N GLU A 114 1.57 -9.07 15.64
CA GLU A 114 2.73 -9.02 16.52
C GLU A 114 3.27 -7.60 16.69
N LEU A 115 3.37 -6.85 15.59
CA LEU A 115 3.92 -5.49 15.58
C LEU A 115 2.91 -4.40 15.94
N GLY A 116 1.63 -4.74 16.14
CA GLY A 116 0.57 -3.76 16.40
C GLY A 116 0.21 -2.89 15.19
N ILE A 117 0.40 -3.41 13.97
CA ILE A 117 0.15 -2.70 12.70
C ILE A 117 -1.26 -3.01 12.20
N CYS A 118 -2.03 -1.98 11.85
CA CYS A 118 -3.36 -2.16 11.26
C CYS A 118 -3.26 -2.66 9.81
N ILE A 119 -4.12 -3.61 9.42
CA ILE A 119 -4.25 -4.00 8.01
C ILE A 119 -5.38 -3.20 7.37
N VAL A 120 -5.10 -2.58 6.22
CA VAL A 120 -6.10 -1.93 5.37
C VAL A 120 -6.32 -2.81 4.14
N ALA A 121 -7.47 -3.46 4.04
CA ALA A 121 -7.77 -4.35 2.91
C ALA A 121 -8.18 -3.54 1.68
N TYR A 122 -7.44 -3.68 0.57
CA TYR A 122 -7.93 -3.25 -0.74
C TYR A 122 -8.58 -4.42 -1.49
N SER A 123 -9.47 -4.09 -2.44
CA SER A 123 -10.27 -5.06 -3.20
C SER A 123 -11.02 -6.10 -2.34
N PRO A 124 -11.65 -5.74 -1.20
CA PRO A 124 -12.31 -6.72 -0.33
C PRO A 124 -13.49 -7.45 -1.02
N LEU A 125 -14.08 -6.83 -2.05
CA LEU A 125 -15.16 -7.41 -2.86
C LEU A 125 -14.65 -8.04 -4.17
N CYS A 126 -13.36 -8.39 -4.25
CA CYS A 126 -12.73 -8.99 -5.42
C CYS A 126 -13.05 -8.23 -6.71
N ARG A 127 -12.84 -6.91 -6.71
CA ARG A 127 -13.11 -6.02 -7.87
C ARG A 127 -14.55 -6.12 -8.38
N GLY A 128 -15.50 -6.38 -7.49
CA GLY A 128 -16.94 -6.49 -7.79
C GLY A 128 -17.46 -7.93 -7.85
N LEU A 129 -16.60 -8.95 -7.88
CA LEU A 129 -17.04 -10.34 -8.00
C LEU A 129 -17.90 -10.80 -6.82
N LEU A 130 -17.62 -10.32 -5.60
CA LEU A 130 -18.35 -10.71 -4.38
C LEU A 130 -19.59 -9.85 -4.11
N THR A 131 -20.05 -9.05 -5.07
CA THR A 131 -21.23 -8.18 -4.90
C THR A 131 -22.57 -8.89 -5.18
N GLY A 132 -22.53 -10.10 -5.73
CA GLY A 132 -23.73 -10.77 -6.27
C GLY A 132 -24.16 -10.28 -7.65
N ALA A 133 -23.43 -9.32 -8.26
CA ALA A 133 -23.73 -8.79 -9.59
C ALA A 133 -23.34 -9.74 -10.76
N HIS A 134 -22.70 -10.86 -10.47
CA HIS A 134 -22.28 -11.85 -11.45
C HIS A 134 -22.99 -13.17 -11.21
N GLN A 135 -23.63 -13.74 -12.23
CA GLN A 135 -24.11 -15.11 -12.17
C GLN A 135 -22.93 -16.07 -12.38
N VAL A 136 -22.68 -16.92 -11.39
CA VAL A 136 -21.82 -18.10 -11.57
C VAL A 136 -22.65 -19.13 -12.34
N VAL A 137 -22.44 -19.21 -13.65
CA VAL A 137 -23.07 -20.24 -14.47
C VAL A 137 -22.17 -21.48 -14.41
N CYS A 138 -22.61 -22.51 -13.70
CA CYS A 138 -22.00 -23.84 -13.78
C CYS A 138 -22.30 -24.41 -15.18
N LEU A 139 -21.43 -24.14 -16.15
CA LEU A 139 -21.46 -24.84 -17.43
C LEU A 139 -20.80 -26.21 -17.21
N ASN A 140 -21.55 -27.26 -17.50
CA ASN A 140 -21.18 -28.67 -17.35
C ASN A 140 -19.67 -28.92 -17.51
N SER A 141 -19.07 -29.48 -16.46
CA SER A 141 -17.71 -30.01 -16.39
C SER A 141 -16.60 -29.12 -16.98
N CYS A 142 -15.87 -28.46 -16.06
CA CYS A 142 -14.43 -28.18 -16.11
C CYS A 142 -13.94 -26.72 -16.23
N PHE A 143 -14.76 -25.68 -16.48
CA PHE A 143 -14.25 -24.30 -16.44
C PHE A 143 -15.30 -23.26 -15.97
N LEU A 144 -14.98 -22.51 -14.91
CA LEU A 144 -15.73 -21.31 -14.51
C LEU A 144 -15.45 -20.17 -15.51
N LYS A 145 -16.51 -19.61 -16.11
CA LYS A 145 -16.47 -18.34 -16.84
C LYS A 145 -17.43 -17.35 -16.19
N PHE A 146 -16.96 -16.15 -15.86
CA PHE A 146 -17.79 -15.06 -15.34
C PHE A 146 -18.41 -14.29 -16.50
N ARG A 147 -19.75 -14.18 -16.52
CA ARG A 147 -20.49 -13.32 -17.47
C ARG A 147 -21.02 -12.10 -16.70
N LYS A 148 -20.85 -10.91 -17.28
CA LYS A 148 -21.43 -9.67 -16.75
C LYS A 148 -22.93 -9.69 -17.05
N VAL A 149 -23.76 -9.44 -16.04
CA VAL A 149 -25.23 -9.30 -16.19
C VAL A 149 -25.53 -7.98 -16.89
#